data_AF-A0A7K8YL80-F1
#
_entry.id   AF-A0A7K8YL80-F1
#
_cell.length_a   1.000
_cell.length_b   1.000
_cell.length_c   1.000
_cell.angle_alpha   90.00
_cell.angle_beta   90.00
_cell.angle_gamma   90.00
#
_symmetry.space_group_name_H-M   'P 1'
#
loop_
_entity.id
_entity.type
_entity.pdbx_description
1 polymer ?
#
loop_
_entity_poly.entity_id
_entity_poly.type
_entity_poly.pdbx_seq_one_letter_code
_entity_poly.pdbx_strand_id
1 'polypeptide(L)'
;QKIHLKSICLQYQLYLLLNSHFFCLLKNGMGLIILCAYVPKTEAGHCKWAEVLKDLEKIKTSKDIDVSLYTADTDEDEECQELVMRCFFLETEVIIQECRIKNCSETQDVVNIWKNGNAGLENSKLNSTTAAKCKECEEYEEKGFTEFIQSFVKVIQRDCK
;
A
#
# COMPACT_ATOMS: atom_id res chain seq x y z
N GLN A 1 6.90 25.22 17.76
CA GLN A 1 6.02 24.02 17.77
C GLN A 1 4.78 24.30 18.63
N LYS A 2 3.73 24.94 18.09
CA LYS A 2 2.48 25.24 18.84
C LYS A 2 1.27 25.58 17.95
N ILE A 3 1.15 24.93 16.78
CA ILE A 3 0.05 25.17 15.82
C ILE A 3 -0.92 23.98 15.72
N HIS A 4 -0.53 22.77 16.14
CA HIS A 4 -1.35 21.56 16.00
C HIS A 4 -2.47 21.37 17.06
N LEU A 5 -2.43 22.09 18.19
CA LEU A 5 -3.40 21.93 19.28
C LEU A 5 -4.67 22.78 19.14
N LYS A 6 -4.67 23.80 18.27
CA LYS A 6 -5.84 24.68 18.08
C LYS A 6 -6.89 24.15 17.09
N SER A 7 -6.50 23.24 16.19
CA SER A 7 -7.42 22.70 15.16
C SER A 7 -8.39 21.65 15.75
N ILE A 8 -7.90 20.80 16.67
CA ILE A 8 -8.69 19.71 17.27
C ILE A 8 -9.82 20.25 18.17
N CYS A 9 -9.58 21.35 18.90
CA CYS A 9 -10.57 21.94 19.79
C CYS A 9 -11.71 22.64 19.04
N LEU A 10 -11.42 23.25 17.87
CA LEU A 10 -12.43 23.88 17.02
C LEU A 10 -13.37 22.85 16.37
N GLN A 11 -12.85 21.68 15.97
CA GLN A 11 -13.66 20.61 15.39
C GLN A 11 -14.65 20.02 16.41
N TYR A 12 -14.24 19.87 17.67
CA TYR A 12 -15.11 19.35 18.74
C TYR A 12 -16.24 20.35 19.11
N GLN A 13 -15.93 21.65 19.12
CA GLN A 13 -16.92 22.71 19.36
C GLN A 13 -17.94 22.81 18.21
N LEU A 14 -17.51 22.68 16.95
CA LEU A 14 -18.41 22.65 15.79
C LEU A 14 -19.34 21.41 15.82
N TYR A 15 -18.82 20.26 16.24
CA TYR A 15 -19.57 19.01 16.37
C TYR A 15 -20.68 19.09 17.43
N LEU A 16 -20.41 19.73 18.57
CA LEU A 16 -21.41 19.96 19.62
C LEU A 16 -22.51 20.96 19.18
N LEU A 17 -22.13 22.02 18.46
CA LEU A 17 -23.08 22.98 17.90
C LEU A 17 -24.01 22.33 16.87
N LEU A 18 -23.48 21.52 15.94
CA LEU A 18 -24.30 20.81 14.94
C LEU A 18 -25.30 19.83 15.59
N ASN A 19 -24.89 19.10 16.63
CA ASN A 19 -25.76 18.13 17.31
C ASN A 19 -26.87 18.78 18.16
N SER A 20 -26.61 19.95 18.75
CA SER A 20 -27.63 20.72 19.49
C SER A 20 -28.76 21.23 18.59
N HIS A 21 -28.40 21.73 17.40
CA HIS A 21 -29.39 22.22 16.42
C HIS A 21 -30.24 21.10 15.81
N PHE A 22 -29.69 19.89 15.68
CA PHE A 22 -30.43 18.72 15.19
C PHE A 22 -31.53 18.28 16.19
N PHE A 23 -31.28 18.41 17.49
CA PHE A 23 -32.24 18.05 18.54
C PHE A 23 -33.41 19.04 18.66
N CYS A 24 -33.23 20.30 18.27
CA CYS A 24 -34.31 21.30 18.30
C CYS A 24 -35.31 21.14 17.15
N LEU A 25 -34.90 20.56 16.02
CA LEU A 25 -35.78 20.31 14.87
C LEU A 25 -36.71 19.10 15.06
N LEU A 26 -36.37 18.17 15.96
CA LEU A 26 -37.18 16.98 16.26
C LEU A 26 -38.41 17.28 17.15
N LYS A 27 -38.50 18.46 17.77
CA LYS A 27 -39.60 18.79 18.69
C LYS A 27 -40.86 19.33 18.01
N ASN A 28 -40.78 19.68 16.71
CA ASN A 28 -41.92 20.13 15.92
C ASN A 28 -42.16 19.18 14.73
N GLY A 29 -42.80 18.05 15.00
CA GLY A 29 -43.90 17.50 14.20
C GLY A 29 -43.75 17.26 12.69
N MET A 30 -42.55 17.25 12.11
CA MET A 30 -42.32 16.81 10.72
C MET A 30 -40.99 16.05 10.67
N GLY A 31 -41.08 14.72 10.79
CA GLY A 31 -39.93 13.83 10.75
C GLY A 31 -39.28 13.79 9.36
N LEU A 32 -38.23 14.58 9.17
CA LEU A 32 -37.20 14.31 8.19
C LEU A 32 -36.18 13.37 8.84
N ILE A 33 -36.36 12.07 8.60
CA ILE A 33 -35.30 11.10 8.86
C ILE A 33 -34.23 11.34 7.80
N ILE A 34 -33.32 12.30 8.04
CA ILE A 34 -32.02 12.24 7.38
C ILE A 34 -31.29 11.11 8.06
N LEU A 35 -31.58 9.91 7.56
CA LEU A 35 -30.72 8.75 7.70
C LEU A 35 -29.37 9.24 7.18
N CYS A 36 -28.46 9.61 8.09
CA CYS A 36 -27.04 9.57 7.80
C CYS A 36 -26.75 8.11 7.47
N ALA A 37 -27.01 7.74 6.23
CA ALA A 37 -26.35 6.66 5.57
C ALA A 37 -24.88 7.08 5.56
N TYR A 38 -24.22 6.85 6.68
CA TYR A 38 -22.85 6.40 6.65
C TYR A 38 -22.93 5.13 5.81
N VAL A 39 -22.89 5.30 4.50
CA VAL A 39 -22.63 4.21 3.57
C VAL A 39 -21.30 3.69 4.10
N PRO A 40 -21.25 2.52 4.76
CA PRO A 40 -19.96 1.90 4.98
C PRO A 40 -19.37 1.87 3.57
N LYS A 41 -18.21 2.47 3.34
CA LYS A 41 -17.53 2.31 2.06
C LYS A 41 -17.54 0.82 1.81
N THR A 42 -18.38 0.39 0.88
CA THR A 42 -18.56 -1.00 0.57
C THR A 42 -17.19 -1.43 0.06
N GLU A 43 -16.53 -2.35 0.75
CA GLU A 43 -15.32 -3.04 0.28
C GLU A 43 -15.68 -3.87 -0.96
N ALA A 44 -16.05 -3.18 -2.03
CA ALA A 44 -16.27 -3.77 -3.32
C ALA A 44 -14.90 -3.92 -3.98
N GLY A 45 -14.28 -5.10 -3.84
CA GLY A 45 -13.27 -5.64 -4.75
C GLY A 45 -12.04 -4.75 -5.06
N HIS A 46 -11.63 -3.85 -4.16
CA HIS A 46 -10.43 -3.05 -4.40
C HIS A 46 -9.19 -3.87 -4.05
N CYS A 47 -8.38 -4.16 -5.08
CA CYS A 47 -7.03 -4.71 -4.95
C CYS A 47 -6.25 -3.97 -3.86
N LYS A 48 -5.81 -4.70 -2.83
CA LYS A 48 -5.01 -4.18 -1.72
C LYS A 48 -3.77 -3.41 -2.20
N TRP A 49 -3.22 -3.84 -3.32
CA TRP A 49 -1.99 -3.31 -3.91
C TRP A 49 -2.21 -2.30 -5.03
N ALA A 50 -3.41 -1.72 -5.15
CA ALA A 50 -3.75 -0.84 -6.27
C ALA A 50 -2.79 0.36 -6.40
N GLU A 51 -2.42 1.02 -5.30
CA GLU A 51 -1.46 2.13 -5.35
C GLU A 51 -0.05 1.66 -5.70
N VAL A 52 0.36 0.49 -5.19
CA VAL A 52 1.66 -0.12 -5.55
C VAL A 52 1.71 -0.42 -7.05
N LEU A 53 0.66 -1.03 -7.60
CA LEU A 53 0.58 -1.36 -9.03
C LEU A 53 0.66 -0.11 -9.92
N LYS A 54 -0.01 0.97 -9.50
CA LYS A 54 0.01 2.26 -10.21
C LYS A 54 1.42 2.84 -10.26
N ASP A 55 2.15 2.82 -9.14
CA ASP A 55 3.51 3.34 -9.08
C ASP A 55 4.50 2.43 -9.85
N LEU A 56 4.33 1.10 -9.80
CA LEU A 56 5.10 0.14 -10.61
C LEU A 56 4.96 0.41 -12.11
N GLU A 57 3.74 0.65 -12.59
CA GLU A 57 3.47 0.98 -13.99
C GLU A 57 4.13 2.29 -14.43
N LYS A 58 4.30 3.24 -13.51
CA LYS A 58 4.98 4.52 -13.77
C LYS A 58 6.49 4.33 -13.93
N ILE A 59 7.11 3.52 -13.07
CA ILE A 59 8.57 3.34 -13.08
C ILE A 59 9.06 2.29 -14.07
N LYS A 60 8.18 1.49 -14.68
CA LYS A 60 8.58 0.36 -15.56
C LYS A 60 9.50 0.74 -16.72
N THR A 61 9.49 2.00 -17.16
CA THR A 61 10.32 2.48 -18.28
C THR A 61 11.53 3.31 -17.82
N SER A 62 11.84 3.33 -16.52
CA SER A 62 13.01 4.04 -16.00
C SER A 62 14.29 3.50 -16.66
N LYS A 63 15.15 4.42 -17.12
CA LYS A 63 16.43 4.08 -17.77
C LYS A 63 17.65 4.36 -16.90
N ASP A 64 17.44 5.10 -15.83
CA ASP A 64 18.41 5.53 -14.83
C ASP A 64 18.49 4.58 -13.63
N ILE A 65 17.67 3.52 -13.62
CA ILE A 65 17.70 2.43 -12.65
C ILE A 65 18.37 1.22 -13.31
N ASP A 66 19.62 0.98 -12.96
CA ASP A 66 20.44 -0.12 -13.48
C ASP A 66 20.96 -0.94 -12.30
N VAL A 67 20.15 -1.92 -11.88
CA VAL A 67 20.40 -2.82 -10.75
C VAL A 67 19.97 -4.24 -11.09
N SER A 68 20.66 -5.19 -10.46
CA SER A 68 20.35 -6.62 -10.45
C SER A 68 19.64 -6.92 -9.12
N LEU A 69 18.47 -7.57 -9.18
CA LEU A 69 17.57 -7.74 -8.03
C LEU A 69 17.07 -9.17 -7.95
N TYR A 70 17.00 -9.73 -6.74
CA TYR A 70 16.42 -11.05 -6.54
C TYR A 70 14.95 -11.06 -6.98
N THR A 71 14.63 -11.87 -7.98
CA THR A 71 13.33 -11.81 -8.63
C THR A 71 12.62 -13.15 -8.51
N ALA A 72 11.65 -13.21 -7.61
CA ALA A 72 10.87 -14.41 -7.36
C ALA A 72 10.07 -14.89 -8.59
N ASP A 73 9.89 -16.22 -8.66
CA ASP A 73 9.12 -16.86 -9.72
C ASP A 73 7.63 -16.50 -9.58
N THR A 74 6.95 -16.24 -10.71
CA THR A 74 5.56 -15.76 -10.69
C THR A 74 4.52 -16.86 -10.42
N ASP A 75 4.97 -18.11 -10.34
CA ASP A 75 4.22 -19.34 -10.14
C ASP A 75 4.58 -20.04 -8.82
N GLU A 76 5.25 -19.35 -7.90
CA GLU A 76 5.45 -19.82 -6.52
C GLU A 76 4.11 -20.15 -5.84
N ASP A 77 4.15 -21.16 -4.97
CA ASP A 77 2.99 -21.67 -4.25
C ASP A 77 2.24 -20.56 -3.49
N GLU A 78 0.92 -20.67 -3.42
CA GLU A 78 0.08 -19.68 -2.71
C GLU A 78 0.49 -19.54 -1.23
N GLU A 79 0.98 -20.62 -0.61
CA GLU A 79 1.49 -20.57 0.78
C GLU A 79 2.74 -19.67 0.92
N CYS A 80 3.49 -19.47 -0.16
CA CYS A 80 4.69 -18.63 -0.19
C CYS A 80 4.43 -17.19 -0.66
N GLN A 81 3.20 -16.86 -1.07
CA GLN A 81 2.89 -15.57 -1.71
C GLN A 81 3.20 -14.35 -0.84
N GLU A 82 2.99 -14.43 0.47
CA GLU A 82 3.35 -13.34 1.37
C GLU A 82 4.89 -13.12 1.44
N LEU A 83 5.67 -14.21 1.42
CA LEU A 83 7.14 -14.14 1.41
C LEU A 83 7.67 -13.59 0.10
N VAL A 84 7.09 -14.04 -1.02
CA VAL A 84 7.37 -13.50 -2.35
C VAL A 84 7.14 -11.99 -2.37
N MET A 85 5.98 -11.53 -1.87
CA MET A 85 5.68 -10.09 -1.78
C MET A 85 6.69 -9.34 -0.89
N ARG A 86 7.10 -9.93 0.24
CA ARG A 86 8.14 -9.37 1.13
C ARG A 86 9.48 -9.24 0.41
N CYS A 87 9.91 -10.25 -0.35
CA CYS A 87 11.14 -10.18 -1.13
C CYS A 87 11.09 -9.04 -2.14
N PHE A 88 10.01 -8.87 -2.90
CA PHE A 88 9.88 -7.74 -3.82
C PHE A 88 9.99 -6.37 -3.12
N PHE A 89 9.43 -6.21 -1.92
CA PHE A 89 9.57 -4.96 -1.18
C PHE A 89 10.96 -4.76 -0.57
N LEU A 90 11.64 -5.82 -0.15
CA LEU A 90 13.04 -5.76 0.29
C LEU A 90 13.95 -5.34 -0.87
N GLU A 91 13.80 -5.95 -2.04
CA GLU A 91 14.56 -5.57 -3.24
C GLU A 91 14.22 -4.16 -3.72
N THR A 92 12.99 -3.68 -3.50
CA THR A 92 12.65 -2.26 -3.74
C THR A 92 13.49 -1.32 -2.88
N GLU A 93 13.90 -1.72 -1.68
CA GLU A 93 14.80 -0.91 -0.84
C GLU A 93 16.18 -0.77 -1.48
N VAL A 94 16.69 -1.81 -2.15
CA VAL A 94 17.94 -1.75 -2.92
C VAL A 94 17.83 -0.69 -4.03
N ILE A 95 16.70 -0.65 -4.75
CA ILE A 95 16.44 0.38 -5.77
C ILE A 95 16.45 1.78 -5.15
N ILE A 96 15.87 1.96 -3.95
CA ILE A 96 15.88 3.25 -3.25
C ILE A 96 17.32 3.69 -2.94
N GLN A 97 18.18 2.79 -2.46
CA GLN A 97 19.57 3.14 -2.16
C GLN A 97 20.32 3.52 -3.43
N GLU A 98 20.15 2.75 -4.50
CA GLU A 98 20.76 3.07 -5.79
C GLU A 98 20.32 4.46 -6.27
N CYS A 99 19.02 4.75 -6.20
CA CYS A 99 18.49 6.01 -6.66
C CYS A 99 18.90 7.21 -5.82
N ARG A 100 19.21 7.03 -4.53
CA ARG A 100 19.83 8.07 -3.72
C ARG A 100 21.25 8.40 -4.17
N ILE A 101 22.00 7.43 -4.67
CA ILE A 101 23.37 7.60 -5.15
C ILE A 101 23.39 8.19 -6.56
N LYS A 102 22.61 7.60 -7.47
CA LYS A 102 22.57 7.98 -8.89
C LYS A 102 21.60 9.13 -9.20
N ASN A 103 20.80 9.54 -8.23
CA ASN A 103 19.77 10.58 -8.36
C ASN A 103 18.77 10.26 -9.49
N CYS A 104 18.09 9.12 -9.38
CA CYS A 104 17.08 8.71 -10.35
C CYS A 104 15.90 9.70 -10.39
N SER A 105 15.32 9.86 -11.57
CA SER A 105 14.13 10.66 -11.87
C SER A 105 12.89 10.24 -11.08
N GLU A 106 12.62 8.94 -10.97
CA GLU A 106 11.41 8.39 -10.33
C GLU A 106 11.64 7.95 -8.87
N THR A 107 12.66 8.50 -8.18
CA THR A 107 13.01 8.11 -6.79
C THR A 107 11.81 8.16 -5.84
N GLN A 108 10.94 9.17 -5.99
CA GLN A 108 9.79 9.33 -5.10
C GLN A 108 8.74 8.22 -5.29
N ASP A 109 8.56 7.75 -6.52
CA ASP A 109 7.60 6.68 -6.85
C ASP A 109 8.10 5.33 -6.35
N VAL A 110 9.41 5.06 -6.44
CA VAL A 110 10.03 3.89 -5.80
C VAL A 110 9.83 3.92 -4.27
N VAL A 111 10.00 5.09 -3.65
CA VAL A 111 9.74 5.26 -2.21
C VAL A 111 8.26 5.02 -1.86
N ASN A 112 7.33 5.43 -2.73
CA ASN A 112 5.90 5.22 -2.50
C ASN A 112 5.55 3.73 -2.59
N ILE A 113 6.12 2.99 -3.55
CA ILE A 113 5.97 1.53 -3.67
C ILE A 113 6.37 0.85 -2.36
N TRP A 114 7.55 1.14 -1.84
CA TRP A 114 8.04 0.57 -0.59
C TRP A 114 7.15 0.92 0.60
N LYS A 115 6.72 2.20 0.73
CA LYS A 115 5.85 2.64 1.82
C LYS A 115 4.48 1.98 1.78
N ASN A 116 3.81 2.02 0.63
CA ASN A 116 2.48 1.44 0.45
C ASN A 116 2.53 -0.09 0.58
N GLY A 117 3.60 -0.70 0.11
CA GLY A 117 3.89 -2.11 0.27
C GLY A 117 3.97 -2.56 1.72
N ASN A 118 4.86 -1.92 2.48
CA ASN A 118 5.03 -2.24 3.89
C ASN A 118 3.77 -1.97 4.71
N ALA A 119 3.06 -0.87 4.46
CA ALA A 119 1.76 -0.60 5.09
C ALA A 119 0.75 -1.72 4.82
N GLY A 120 0.76 -2.30 3.62
CA GLY A 120 -0.07 -3.47 3.30
C GLY A 120 0.32 -4.72 4.09
N LEU A 121 1.58 -4.86 4.50
CA LEU A 121 2.08 -6.04 5.23
C LEU A 121 2.04 -5.90 6.76
N GLU A 122 1.73 -4.72 7.32
CA GLU A 122 1.82 -4.48 8.77
C GLU A 122 0.99 -5.44 9.64
N ASN A 123 -0.12 -5.97 9.12
CA ASN A 123 -1.01 -6.87 9.86
C ASN A 123 -0.79 -8.36 9.55
N SER A 124 0.10 -8.70 8.62
CA SER A 124 0.34 -10.10 8.26
C SER A 124 1.42 -10.71 9.16
N LYS A 125 1.04 -11.76 9.90
CA LYS A 125 1.98 -12.55 10.71
C LYS A 125 2.46 -13.72 9.90
N LEU A 126 3.76 -13.74 9.60
CA LEU A 126 4.41 -14.87 8.99
C LEU A 126 4.42 -16.06 9.97
N ASN A 127 3.82 -17.18 9.59
CA ASN A 127 3.93 -18.41 10.35
C ASN A 127 5.30 -19.07 10.07
N SER A 128 6.04 -19.41 11.14
CA SER A 128 7.39 -19.98 11.01
C SER A 128 7.44 -21.30 10.24
N THR A 129 6.36 -22.08 10.25
CA THR A 129 6.26 -23.34 9.49
C THR A 129 6.15 -23.11 7.99
N THR A 130 5.49 -22.03 7.56
CA THR A 130 5.36 -21.67 6.14
C THR A 130 6.69 -21.13 5.61
N ALA A 131 7.41 -20.35 6.44
CA ALA A 131 8.73 -19.84 6.11
C ALA A 131 9.74 -20.94 5.75
N ALA A 132 9.74 -22.06 6.48
CA ALA A 132 10.72 -23.13 6.28
C ALA A 132 10.58 -23.92 4.97
N LYS A 133 9.48 -23.78 4.24
CA LYS A 133 9.24 -24.47 2.96
C LYS A 133 9.49 -23.61 1.74
N CYS A 134 9.38 -22.29 1.92
CA CYS A 134 9.52 -21.33 0.84
C CYS A 134 11.00 -20.96 0.67
N LYS A 135 11.39 -20.60 -0.55
CA LYS A 135 12.73 -20.05 -0.80
C LYS A 135 12.92 -18.74 -0.04
N GLU A 136 14.11 -18.54 0.48
CA GLU A 136 14.58 -17.22 0.93
C GLU A 136 14.81 -16.31 -0.29
N CYS A 137 14.84 -15.00 -0.07
CA CYS A 137 14.93 -14.04 -1.18
C CYS A 137 16.20 -14.25 -2.03
N GLU A 138 17.33 -14.51 -1.38
CA GLU A 138 18.64 -14.70 -2.00
C GLU A 138 18.77 -16.03 -2.77
N GLU A 139 17.79 -16.93 -2.67
CA GLU A 139 17.74 -18.17 -3.47
C GLU A 139 17.11 -17.95 -4.85
N TYR A 140 16.47 -16.80 -5.08
CA TYR A 140 15.92 -16.46 -6.39
C TYR A 140 17.01 -15.98 -7.35
N GLU A 141 16.74 -16.10 -8.65
CA GLU A 141 17.62 -15.57 -9.68
C GLU A 141 17.63 -14.04 -9.63
N GLU A 142 18.82 -13.45 -9.72
CA GLU A 142 18.92 -12.00 -9.91
C GLU A 142 18.57 -11.62 -11.35
N LYS A 143 17.69 -10.62 -11.51
CA LYS A 143 17.28 -10.11 -12.82
C LYS A 143 17.43 -8.60 -12.89
N GLY A 144 17.47 -8.08 -14.11
CA GLY A 144 17.53 -6.64 -14.32
C GLY A 144 16.23 -5.95 -13.91
N PHE A 145 16.31 -4.67 -13.58
CA PHE A 145 15.17 -3.84 -13.15
C PHE A 145 13.87 -4.04 -13.97
N THR A 146 13.97 -4.08 -15.31
CA THR A 146 12.79 -4.27 -16.17
C THR A 146 12.09 -5.61 -15.92
N GLU A 147 12.84 -6.69 -15.79
CA GLU A 147 12.28 -8.02 -15.55
C GLU A 147 11.74 -8.14 -14.12
N PHE A 148 12.44 -7.55 -13.15
CA PHE A 148 11.97 -7.44 -11.78
C PHE A 148 10.60 -6.77 -11.69
N ILE A 149 10.42 -5.59 -12.31
CA ILE A 149 9.13 -4.88 -12.31
C ILE A 149 8.03 -5.69 -13.00
N GLN A 150 8.33 -6.34 -14.12
CA GLN A 150 7.37 -7.19 -14.82
C GLN A 150 6.90 -8.36 -13.96
N SER A 151 7.82 -9.03 -13.27
CA SER A 151 7.48 -10.12 -12.34
C SER A 151 6.67 -9.60 -11.15
N PHE A 152 7.05 -8.46 -10.59
CA PHE A 152 6.35 -7.87 -9.45
C PHE A 152 4.89 -7.51 -9.80
N VAL A 153 4.68 -6.89 -10.96
CA VAL A 153 3.33 -6.59 -11.49
C VAL A 153 2.50 -7.87 -11.62
N LYS A 154 3.07 -8.95 -12.16
CA LYS A 154 2.37 -10.24 -12.32
C LYS A 154 1.96 -10.84 -10.98
N VAL A 155 2.85 -10.81 -9.98
CA VAL A 155 2.56 -11.33 -8.63
C VAL A 155 1.43 -10.54 -7.97
N ILE A 156 1.48 -9.20 -8.02
CA ILE A 156 0.39 -8.35 -7.50
C ILE A 156 -0.94 -8.62 -8.21
N GLN A 157 -0.92 -8.75 -9.53
CA GLN A 157 -2.13 -9.05 -10.31
C GLN A 157 -2.71 -10.43 -9.99
N ARG A 158 -1.88 -11.39 -9.59
CA ARG A 158 -2.34 -12.71 -9.11
C ARG A 158 -3.00 -12.60 -7.74
N ASP A 159 -2.43 -11.82 -6.82
CA ASP A 159 -2.98 -11.58 -5.47
C ASP A 159 -4.32 -10.83 -5.49
N CYS A 160 -4.53 -10.00 -6.50
CA CYS A 160 -5.73 -9.17 -6.63
C CYS A 160 -6.85 -9.78 -7.48
N LYS A 161 -6.76 -11.06 -7.86
CA LYS A 161 -7.84 -11.82 -8.53
C LYS A 161 -8.73 -12.52 -7.52
#